data_AF-A0AAP0Q279-F1
#
_entry.id   AF-A0AAP0Q279-F1
#
_cell.length_a   1.000
_cell.length_b   1.000
_cell.length_c   1.000
_cell.angle_alpha   90.00
_cell.angle_beta   90.00
_cell.angle_gamma   90.00
#
_symmetry.space_group_name_H-M   'P 1'
#
loop_
_entity.id
_entity.type
_entity.pdbx_description
1 polymer ?
#
loop_
_entity_poly.entity_id
_entity_poly.type
_entity_poly.pdbx_seq_one_letter_code
_entity_poly.pdbx_strand_id
1 'polypeptide(L)'
;MAGVLSVSNVPSFPRSRHISPHRTPSFAAKFKRVVILPVKCSPGPIENADQEPELASSPSHTGISSYNWCAGLGVLGFSETGYLTYLKLTDSEAFCPIGGGTCADVLNSDYALVFGVPLPLFGMVAYGLVASLGLFLAKKKLPFDIEEDSGRLILLGITTSMSAASAYFLYLLSTKFAGATCSYCLLSAALSFTLFFTIVKDFGLQQIQNVVGLQLFIAGLVVAALNTSYSNSEAVLTNLDQINLPYYETTISTPSSPYALSLAKHLRSIGAKIYGAFWCSHCQEQKKMFGYEAAEILDYVECFPDGFRKGTKIAKECSDVGIEGFPTWVINGKVLSGEQEFSVLAKESGFVVEDTNPS
;
A
#
# COMPACT_ATOMS: atom_id res chain seq x y z
N MET A 1 20.55 -35.34 61.99
CA MET A 1 19.76 -34.24 62.56
C MET A 1 18.72 -33.89 61.51
N ALA A 2 17.53 -34.52 61.51
CA ALA A 2 16.39 -34.21 62.39
C ALA A 2 16.03 -32.71 62.29
N GLY A 3 14.82 -32.25 62.01
CA GLY A 3 13.48 -32.84 61.95
C GLY A 3 12.50 -31.65 62.08
N VAL A 4 11.38 -31.62 61.37
CA VAL A 4 10.06 -32.02 61.90
C VAL A 4 9.32 -30.91 62.68
N LEU A 5 8.21 -30.45 62.06
CA LEU A 5 6.85 -30.14 62.58
C LEU A 5 6.60 -29.12 63.72
N SER A 6 5.60 -28.25 63.48
CA SER A 6 4.35 -28.16 64.29
C SER A 6 3.29 -27.33 63.51
N VAL A 7 2.05 -27.75 63.21
CA VAL A 7 0.90 -28.23 64.04
C VAL A 7 0.33 -27.06 64.88
N SER A 8 -0.96 -26.69 64.97
CA SER A 8 -2.27 -27.08 64.39
C SER A 8 -3.40 -26.12 64.89
N ASN A 9 -4.62 -26.30 64.34
CA ASN A 9 -5.99 -26.09 64.89
C ASN A 9 -6.76 -24.75 64.74
N VAL A 10 -7.73 -24.67 63.79
CA VAL A 10 -9.21 -24.97 63.83
C VAL A 10 -9.95 -24.63 65.16
N PRO A 11 -11.16 -24.00 65.21
CA PRO A 11 -12.49 -24.42 64.66
C PRO A 11 -13.38 -23.27 64.09
N SER A 12 -14.60 -23.36 63.53
CA SER A 12 -15.78 -24.24 63.71
C SER A 12 -16.84 -23.96 62.61
N PHE A 13 -17.64 -24.97 62.23
CA PHE A 13 -18.89 -24.87 61.43
C PHE A 13 -20.12 -24.57 62.32
N PRO A 14 -21.25 -24.07 61.74
CA PRO A 14 -22.45 -24.92 61.54
C PRO A 14 -23.13 -24.66 60.18
N ARG A 15 -23.53 -25.65 59.38
CA ARG A 15 -24.68 -26.59 59.44
C ARG A 15 -26.09 -25.94 59.33
N SER A 16 -26.63 -26.03 58.10
CA SER A 16 -27.99 -26.45 57.67
C SER A 16 -29.24 -25.68 58.12
N ARG A 17 -30.10 -25.35 57.13
CA ARG A 17 -31.51 -25.81 57.10
C ARG A 17 -32.09 -25.84 55.69
N HIS A 18 -32.73 -26.97 55.41
CA HIS A 18 -33.73 -27.22 54.37
C HIS A 18 -34.84 -26.15 54.33
N ILE A 19 -35.42 -25.93 53.13
CA ILE A 19 -36.87 -25.99 52.85
C ILE A 19 -37.05 -26.13 51.33
N SER A 20 -37.87 -27.11 50.93
CA SER A 20 -38.34 -27.37 49.57
C SER A 20 -39.81 -26.86 49.45
N PRO A 21 -40.59 -27.22 48.41
CA PRO A 21 -40.98 -26.38 47.28
C PRO A 21 -42.43 -25.87 47.37
N HIS A 22 -42.72 -24.73 46.74
CA HIS A 22 -44.03 -24.30 46.26
C HIS A 22 -43.79 -23.07 45.37
N ARG A 23 -44.54 -22.70 44.33
CA ARG A 23 -45.64 -23.24 43.54
C ARG A 23 -45.85 -22.16 42.46
N THR A 24 -46.02 -22.56 41.20
CA THR A 24 -46.30 -21.68 40.04
C THR A 24 -47.52 -20.74 40.26
N PRO A 25 -47.63 -19.64 39.50
CA PRO A 25 -48.46 -19.75 38.29
C PRO A 25 -47.90 -19.06 37.04
N SER A 26 -48.12 -19.75 35.93
CA SER A 26 -48.40 -19.30 34.56
C SER A 26 -48.48 -17.78 34.32
N PHE A 27 -47.62 -17.28 33.42
CA PHE A 27 -47.90 -16.09 32.61
C PHE A 27 -47.87 -16.45 31.13
N ALA A 28 -49.03 -16.32 30.51
CA ALA A 28 -49.33 -16.70 29.15
C ALA A 28 -48.69 -15.76 28.11
N ALA A 29 -48.31 -16.37 26.99
CA ALA A 29 -47.80 -15.76 25.79
C ALA A 29 -48.80 -14.81 25.11
N LYS A 30 -48.28 -13.74 24.48
CA LYS A 30 -48.96 -13.01 23.40
C LYS A 30 -48.12 -13.10 22.13
N PHE A 31 -48.30 -14.21 21.41
CA PHE A 31 -47.92 -14.32 20.00
C PHE A 31 -49.03 -13.70 19.15
N LYS A 32 -48.69 -12.74 18.29
CA LYS A 32 -49.60 -12.20 17.28
C LYS A 32 -49.86 -13.27 16.22
N ARG A 33 -51.10 -13.74 16.16
CA ARG A 33 -51.62 -14.70 15.19
C ARG A 33 -52.04 -13.93 13.93
N VAL A 34 -51.28 -14.04 12.86
CA VAL A 34 -51.71 -13.59 11.52
C VAL A 34 -52.52 -14.73 10.90
N VAL A 35 -53.73 -14.40 10.47
CA VAL A 35 -54.72 -15.31 9.92
C VAL A 35 -54.36 -15.64 8.48
N ILE A 36 -54.13 -16.93 8.21
CA ILE A 36 -53.95 -17.50 6.87
C ILE A 36 -55.35 -17.82 6.34
N LEU A 37 -55.73 -17.24 5.20
CA LEU A 37 -56.92 -17.63 4.43
C LEU A 37 -56.56 -18.82 3.51
N PRO A 38 -57.42 -19.86 3.40
CA PRO A 38 -57.21 -20.95 2.46
C PRO A 38 -57.96 -20.65 1.15
N VAL A 39 -57.29 -20.78 0.01
CA VAL A 39 -57.96 -20.84 -1.31
C VAL A 39 -57.56 -22.14 -2.01
N LYS A 40 -58.59 -22.73 -2.62
CA LYS A 40 -58.79 -24.11 -3.05
C LYS A 40 -58.05 -24.43 -4.35
N CYS A 41 -57.57 -25.66 -4.50
CA CYS A 41 -57.01 -26.19 -5.75
C CYS A 41 -58.06 -26.91 -6.61
N SER A 42 -57.71 -27.05 -7.91
CA SER A 42 -58.06 -28.08 -8.93
C SER A 42 -59.05 -27.67 -10.06
N PRO A 43 -59.02 -28.30 -11.27
CA PRO A 43 -57.89 -28.59 -12.20
C PRO A 43 -58.18 -28.41 -13.75
N GLY A 44 -57.10 -28.32 -14.57
CA GLY A 44 -57.00 -28.75 -16.01
C GLY A 44 -57.29 -27.73 -17.15
N PRO A 45 -56.90 -27.95 -18.44
CA PRO A 45 -56.04 -28.99 -19.06
C PRO A 45 -54.88 -28.46 -19.97
N ILE A 46 -54.22 -29.41 -20.65
CA ILE A 46 -52.94 -29.45 -21.40
C ILE A 46 -52.96 -28.74 -22.78
N GLU A 47 -51.86 -28.09 -23.20
CA GLU A 47 -51.40 -28.08 -24.61
C GLU A 47 -49.88 -27.80 -24.75
N ASN A 48 -49.30 -28.32 -25.83
CA ASN A 48 -47.87 -28.59 -26.06
C ASN A 48 -47.09 -27.46 -26.78
N ALA A 49 -45.76 -27.65 -26.84
CA ALA A 49 -44.84 -27.35 -27.96
C ALA A 49 -43.93 -26.10 -27.88
N ASP A 50 -42.65 -26.38 -27.58
CA ASP A 50 -41.42 -26.10 -28.35
C ASP A 50 -41.09 -24.72 -28.99
N GLN A 51 -39.79 -24.38 -28.83
CA GLN A 51 -38.88 -23.50 -29.59
C GLN A 51 -38.46 -22.11 -29.01
N GLU A 52 -37.17 -22.08 -28.64
CA GLU A 52 -36.18 -20.98 -28.41
C GLU A 52 -36.06 -19.94 -29.57
N PRO A 53 -35.20 -18.88 -29.51
CA PRO A 53 -34.50 -18.22 -28.39
C PRO A 53 -34.50 -16.65 -28.43
N GLU A 54 -33.97 -16.06 -27.35
CA GLU A 54 -33.22 -14.78 -27.22
C GLU A 54 -33.77 -13.43 -27.75
N LEU A 55 -34.04 -12.49 -26.83
CA LEU A 55 -33.16 -11.33 -26.55
C LEU A 55 -33.84 -10.43 -25.50
N ALA A 56 -33.59 -10.68 -24.23
CA ALA A 56 -33.85 -9.72 -23.16
C ALA A 56 -32.94 -10.05 -21.97
N SER A 57 -31.79 -9.38 -21.93
CA SER A 57 -30.86 -9.40 -20.80
C SER A 57 -31.55 -8.81 -19.56
N SER A 58 -32.09 -9.68 -18.71
CA SER A 58 -32.33 -9.39 -17.29
C SER A 58 -31.11 -9.88 -16.49
N PRO A 59 -30.72 -9.20 -15.39
CA PRO A 59 -29.48 -9.50 -14.68
C PRO A 59 -29.63 -10.84 -13.96
N SER A 60 -29.10 -11.90 -14.55
CA SER A 60 -28.89 -13.18 -13.89
C SER A 60 -27.79 -13.00 -12.84
N HIS A 61 -28.14 -13.15 -11.56
CA HIS A 61 -27.16 -13.40 -10.50
C HIS A 61 -26.42 -14.72 -10.79
N THR A 62 -25.35 -14.65 -11.58
CA THR A 62 -24.39 -15.74 -11.71
C THR A 62 -23.61 -15.81 -10.41
N GLY A 63 -23.89 -16.82 -9.59
CA GLY A 63 -23.11 -17.12 -8.39
C GLY A 63 -21.71 -17.60 -8.78
N ILE A 64 -20.80 -16.66 -9.05
CA ILE A 64 -19.38 -16.94 -9.24
C ILE A 64 -18.86 -17.49 -7.90
N SER A 65 -18.30 -18.70 -7.90
CA SER A 65 -17.68 -19.32 -6.72
C SER A 65 -16.63 -18.40 -6.10
N SER A 66 -16.56 -18.32 -4.76
CA SER A 66 -15.58 -17.53 -3.99
C SER A 66 -14.16 -17.68 -4.53
N TYR A 67 -13.78 -18.91 -4.91
CA TYR A 67 -12.44 -19.22 -5.43
C TYR A 67 -12.17 -18.66 -6.83
N ASN A 68 -13.18 -18.57 -7.70
CA ASN A 68 -13.04 -17.89 -9.00
C ASN A 68 -12.84 -16.39 -8.82
N TRP A 69 -13.49 -15.79 -7.82
CA TRP A 69 -13.29 -14.39 -7.47
C TRP A 69 -11.86 -14.15 -6.96
N CYS A 70 -11.38 -15.03 -6.07
CA CYS A 70 -10.00 -14.99 -5.60
C CYS A 70 -8.99 -15.17 -6.74
N ALA A 71 -9.27 -16.04 -7.70
CA ALA A 71 -8.42 -16.21 -8.87
C ALA A 71 -8.36 -14.92 -9.71
N GLY A 72 -9.51 -14.29 -9.97
CA GLY A 72 -9.58 -13.02 -10.73
C GLY A 72 -8.86 -11.87 -10.03
N LEU A 73 -9.12 -11.67 -8.73
CA LEU A 73 -8.43 -10.66 -7.93
C LEU A 73 -6.92 -10.93 -7.81
N GLY A 74 -6.53 -12.20 -7.70
CA GLY A 74 -5.14 -12.62 -7.71
C GLY A 74 -4.42 -12.25 -9.01
N VAL A 75 -5.04 -12.50 -10.17
CA VAL A 75 -4.47 -12.11 -11.48
C VAL A 75 -4.35 -10.59 -11.61
N LEU A 76 -5.34 -9.84 -11.14
CA LEU A 76 -5.29 -8.38 -11.15
C LEU A 76 -4.14 -7.85 -10.29
N GLY A 77 -4.02 -8.34 -9.04
CA GLY A 77 -2.91 -7.97 -8.16
C GLY A 77 -1.54 -8.42 -8.68
N PHE A 78 -1.46 -9.60 -9.34
CA PHE A 78 -0.25 -10.06 -10.00
C PHE A 78 0.17 -9.12 -11.13
N SER A 79 -0.80 -8.65 -11.92
CA SER A 79 -0.54 -7.72 -13.03
C SER A 79 -0.09 -6.35 -12.51
N GLU A 80 -0.75 -5.83 -11.48
CA GLU A 80 -0.37 -4.58 -10.81
C GLU A 80 1.06 -4.65 -10.25
N THR A 81 1.33 -5.67 -9.43
CA THR A 81 2.64 -5.83 -8.78
C THR A 81 3.73 -6.19 -9.77
N GLY A 82 3.43 -6.98 -10.81
CA GLY A 82 4.34 -7.24 -11.91
C GLY A 82 4.73 -5.99 -12.70
N TYR A 83 3.78 -5.08 -12.93
CA TYR A 83 4.06 -3.77 -13.53
C TYR A 83 5.01 -2.94 -12.65
N LEU A 84 4.75 -2.86 -11.34
CA LEU A 84 5.63 -2.12 -10.42
C LEU A 84 7.02 -2.77 -10.30
N THR A 85 7.10 -4.10 -10.32
CA THR A 85 8.38 -4.82 -10.36
C THR A 85 9.15 -4.48 -11.63
N TYR A 86 8.48 -4.47 -12.80
CA TYR A 86 9.11 -4.08 -14.05
C TYR A 86 9.69 -2.66 -13.97
N LEU A 87 8.89 -1.68 -13.54
CA LEU A 87 9.33 -0.29 -13.40
C LEU A 87 10.54 -0.15 -12.48
N LYS A 88 10.55 -0.88 -11.35
CA LYS A 88 11.65 -0.84 -10.38
C LYS A 88 12.93 -1.48 -10.92
N LEU A 89 12.83 -2.44 -11.83
CA LEU A 89 13.99 -3.10 -12.45
C LEU A 89 14.54 -2.35 -13.67
N THR A 90 13.70 -1.53 -14.33
CA THR A 90 14.09 -0.71 -15.48
C THR A 90 14.35 0.75 -15.13
N ASP A 91 14.39 1.09 -13.83
CA ASP A 91 14.52 2.46 -13.31
C ASP A 91 13.60 3.45 -14.04
N SER A 92 12.35 3.03 -14.29
CA SER A 92 11.36 3.79 -15.04
C SER A 92 10.32 4.39 -14.10
N GLU A 93 9.80 5.56 -14.46
CA GLU A 93 8.83 6.27 -13.63
C GLU A 93 7.43 5.67 -13.72
N ALA A 94 6.71 5.67 -12.59
CA ALA A 94 5.35 5.17 -12.51
C ALA A 94 4.35 6.22 -12.98
N PHE A 95 3.51 5.87 -13.95
CA PHE A 95 2.38 6.69 -14.36
C PHE A 95 1.32 6.78 -13.25
N CYS A 96 1.10 7.97 -12.69
CA CYS A 96 0.16 8.18 -11.58
C CYS A 96 -1.11 8.91 -12.06
N PRO A 97 -2.23 8.20 -12.27
CA PRO A 97 -3.44 8.82 -12.83
C PRO A 97 -4.15 9.77 -11.85
N ILE A 98 -3.88 9.68 -10.55
CA ILE A 98 -4.58 10.42 -9.50
C ILE A 98 -3.54 10.95 -8.51
N GLY A 99 -3.05 12.16 -8.76
CA GLY A 99 -2.01 12.82 -7.93
C GLY A 99 -0.66 12.84 -8.63
N GLY A 100 -0.27 14.00 -9.15
CA GLY A 100 1.03 14.19 -9.81
C GLY A 100 2.18 13.88 -8.86
N GLY A 101 3.12 13.05 -9.31
CA GLY A 101 4.43 12.81 -8.66
C GLY A 101 4.47 11.97 -7.38
N THR A 102 3.40 11.94 -6.56
CA THR A 102 3.50 11.44 -5.17
C THR A 102 3.71 9.92 -5.00
N CYS A 103 3.42 9.09 -6.00
CA CYS A 103 3.75 7.66 -5.88
C CYS A 103 5.25 7.41 -6.05
N ALA A 104 5.97 8.28 -6.78
CA ALA A 104 7.39 8.11 -7.05
C ALA A 104 8.20 8.14 -5.75
N ASP A 105 7.86 9.07 -4.85
CA ASP A 105 8.48 9.19 -3.52
C ASP A 105 8.37 7.88 -2.73
N VAL A 106 7.18 7.28 -2.73
CA VAL A 106 6.91 6.03 -2.00
C VAL A 106 7.63 4.85 -2.67
N LEU A 107 7.55 4.74 -4.00
CA LEU A 107 8.14 3.63 -4.78
C LEU A 107 9.67 3.70 -4.86
N ASN A 108 10.26 4.87 -4.65
CA ASN A 108 11.71 5.07 -4.62
C ASN A 108 12.30 5.19 -3.21
N SER A 109 11.48 5.22 -2.18
CA SER A 109 11.94 5.19 -0.79
C SER A 109 12.57 3.85 -0.37
N ASP A 110 13.26 3.87 0.77
CA ASP A 110 13.77 2.65 1.43
C ASP A 110 12.66 1.66 1.81
N TYR A 111 11.42 2.13 1.95
CA TYR A 111 10.26 1.27 2.23
C TYR A 111 9.80 0.47 1.00
N ALA A 112 10.34 0.76 -0.19
CA ALA A 112 10.10 -0.04 -1.39
C ALA A 112 10.94 -1.33 -1.43
N LEU A 113 11.85 -1.53 -0.47
CA LEU A 113 12.70 -2.71 -0.35
C LEU A 113 12.44 -3.43 0.98
N VAL A 114 12.20 -4.74 0.92
CA VAL A 114 12.11 -5.61 2.09
C VAL A 114 13.28 -6.58 2.04
N PHE A 115 14.14 -6.57 3.07
CA PHE A 115 15.42 -7.31 3.08
C PHE A 115 16.27 -7.10 1.80
N GLY A 116 16.25 -5.89 1.23
CA GLY A 116 16.99 -5.54 0.01
C GLY A 116 16.34 -6.00 -1.31
N VAL A 117 15.20 -6.68 -1.25
CA VAL A 117 14.45 -7.14 -2.42
C VAL A 117 13.26 -6.20 -2.67
N PRO A 118 12.94 -5.82 -3.92
CA PRO A 118 11.78 -5.00 -4.23
C PRO A 118 10.48 -5.57 -3.64
N LEU A 119 9.81 -4.77 -2.81
CA LEU A 119 8.50 -5.07 -2.26
C LEU A 119 7.48 -5.56 -3.31
N PRO A 120 7.35 -4.94 -4.52
CA PRO A 120 6.39 -5.42 -5.52
C PRO A 120 6.67 -6.87 -5.96
N LEU A 121 7.90 -7.38 -5.85
CA LEU A 121 8.22 -8.78 -6.17
C LEU A 121 7.58 -9.75 -5.17
N PHE A 122 7.55 -9.40 -3.87
CA PHE A 122 6.81 -10.19 -2.88
C PHE A 122 5.31 -10.18 -3.15
N GLY A 123 4.77 -9.02 -3.56
CA GLY A 123 3.38 -8.88 -3.99
C GLY A 123 3.07 -9.78 -5.19
N MET A 124 3.92 -9.76 -6.21
CA MET A 124 3.78 -10.60 -7.41
C MET A 124 3.74 -12.08 -7.06
N VAL A 125 4.64 -12.55 -6.19
CA VAL A 125 4.62 -13.95 -5.72
C VAL A 125 3.33 -14.26 -4.95
N ALA A 126 2.94 -13.41 -3.99
CA ALA A 126 1.77 -13.64 -3.15
C ALA A 126 0.46 -13.66 -3.96
N TYR A 127 0.24 -12.67 -4.83
CA TYR A 127 -0.92 -12.62 -5.71
C TYR A 127 -0.94 -13.78 -6.72
N GLY A 128 0.23 -14.17 -7.25
CA GLY A 128 0.36 -15.33 -8.14
C GLY A 128 -0.01 -16.66 -7.44
N LEU A 129 0.38 -16.83 -6.18
CA LEU A 129 -0.01 -17.99 -5.36
C LEU A 129 -1.52 -18.00 -5.10
N VAL A 130 -2.12 -16.85 -4.75
CA VAL A 130 -3.57 -16.72 -4.59
C VAL A 130 -4.30 -17.06 -5.89
N ALA A 131 -3.84 -16.54 -7.02
CA ALA A 131 -4.42 -16.81 -8.34
C ALA A 131 -4.40 -18.31 -8.67
N SER A 132 -3.25 -18.94 -8.45
CA SER A 132 -3.04 -20.37 -8.74
C SER A 132 -3.88 -21.25 -7.82
N LEU A 133 -3.85 -21.03 -6.51
CA LEU A 133 -4.63 -21.79 -5.52
C LEU A 133 -6.13 -21.60 -5.73
N GLY A 134 -6.59 -20.38 -5.99
CA GLY A 134 -7.99 -20.09 -6.32
C GLY A 134 -8.46 -20.88 -7.54
N LEU A 135 -7.64 -20.95 -8.60
CA LEU A 135 -7.96 -21.73 -9.79
C LEU A 135 -7.98 -23.24 -9.53
N PHE A 136 -7.03 -23.76 -8.76
CA PHE A 136 -6.96 -25.18 -8.43
C PHE A 136 -8.13 -25.63 -7.54
N LEU A 137 -8.50 -24.83 -6.54
CA LEU A 137 -9.67 -25.06 -5.69
C LEU A 137 -10.97 -24.97 -6.48
N ALA A 138 -11.11 -23.97 -7.37
CA ALA A 138 -12.29 -23.84 -8.23
C ALA A 138 -12.45 -25.04 -9.18
N LYS A 139 -11.34 -25.57 -9.71
CA LYS A 139 -11.34 -26.73 -10.62
C LYS A 139 -11.35 -28.08 -9.89
N LYS A 140 -11.27 -28.10 -8.56
CA LYS A 140 -11.07 -29.31 -7.74
C LYS A 140 -9.90 -30.18 -8.21
N LYS A 141 -8.86 -29.53 -8.76
CA LYS A 141 -7.65 -30.17 -9.28
C LYS A 141 -6.46 -29.65 -8.48
N LEU A 142 -6.34 -30.09 -7.23
CA LEU A 142 -5.21 -29.75 -6.38
C LEU A 142 -3.98 -30.55 -6.79
N PRO A 143 -2.83 -29.90 -7.04
CA PRO A 143 -1.56 -30.62 -7.22
C PRO A 143 -1.09 -31.21 -5.87
N PHE A 144 -0.39 -32.35 -5.91
CA PHE A 144 0.27 -33.00 -4.76
C PHE A 144 -0.63 -33.67 -3.69
N ASP A 145 -1.80 -34.20 -4.04
CA ASP A 145 -2.69 -34.93 -3.10
C ASP A 145 -3.05 -34.10 -1.84
N ILE A 146 -3.09 -32.78 -2.00
CA ILE A 146 -3.48 -31.85 -0.92
C ILE A 146 -5.00 -31.91 -0.78
N GLU A 147 -5.47 -32.16 0.45
CA GLU A 147 -6.88 -32.16 0.80
C GLU A 147 -7.48 -30.75 0.65
N GLU A 148 -8.74 -30.65 0.22
CA GLU A 148 -9.43 -29.37 -0.05
C GLU A 148 -9.40 -28.42 1.15
N ASP A 149 -9.56 -28.97 2.36
CA ASP A 149 -9.49 -28.22 3.62
C ASP A 149 -8.11 -27.62 3.88
N SER A 150 -7.04 -28.33 3.54
CA SER A 150 -5.67 -27.81 3.64
C SER A 150 -5.44 -26.68 2.65
N GLY A 151 -5.93 -26.80 1.41
CA GLY A 151 -5.85 -25.74 0.41
C GLY A 151 -6.58 -24.46 0.85
N ARG A 152 -7.76 -24.60 1.48
CA ARG A 152 -8.51 -23.47 2.05
C ARG A 152 -7.74 -22.79 3.19
N LEU A 153 -7.14 -23.56 4.09
CA LEU A 153 -6.33 -23.01 5.20
C LEU A 153 -5.08 -22.28 4.71
N ILE A 154 -4.40 -22.81 3.68
CA ILE A 154 -3.26 -22.14 3.05
C ILE A 154 -3.69 -20.82 2.42
N LEU A 155 -4.80 -20.82 1.68
CA LEU A 155 -5.33 -19.60 1.06
C LEU A 155 -5.72 -18.54 2.09
N LEU A 156 -6.32 -18.95 3.20
CA LEU A 156 -6.63 -18.07 4.33
C LEU A 156 -5.35 -17.50 4.96
N GLY A 157 -4.32 -18.33 5.17
CA GLY A 157 -3.03 -17.87 5.70
C GLY A 157 -2.32 -16.86 4.80
N ILE A 158 -2.31 -17.09 3.48
CA ILE A 158 -1.72 -16.16 2.50
C ILE A 158 -2.48 -14.83 2.49
N THR A 159 -3.81 -14.87 2.41
CA THR A 159 -4.63 -13.64 2.34
C THR A 159 -4.56 -12.82 3.63
N THR A 160 -4.47 -13.46 4.80
CA THR A 160 -4.20 -12.74 6.05
C THR A 160 -2.82 -12.11 6.08
N SER A 161 -1.79 -12.82 5.62
CA SER A 161 -0.43 -12.27 5.51
C SER A 161 -0.42 -11.01 4.63
N MET A 162 -1.06 -11.08 3.46
CA MET A 162 -1.18 -9.95 2.54
C MET A 162 -1.98 -8.78 3.14
N SER A 163 -3.08 -9.08 3.84
CA SER A 163 -3.90 -8.06 4.52
C SER A 163 -3.14 -7.40 5.67
N ALA A 164 -2.36 -8.15 6.46
CA ALA A 164 -1.55 -7.61 7.55
C ALA A 164 -0.40 -6.74 7.02
N ALA A 165 0.30 -7.21 5.98
CA ALA A 165 1.34 -6.44 5.31
C ALA A 165 0.76 -5.14 4.71
N SER A 166 -0.38 -5.22 4.03
CA SER A 166 -1.06 -4.04 3.46
C SER A 166 -1.47 -3.03 4.53
N ALA A 167 -2.00 -3.49 5.67
CA ALA A 167 -2.32 -2.61 6.80
C ALA A 167 -1.06 -1.92 7.34
N TYR A 168 0.06 -2.64 7.44
CA TYR A 168 1.34 -2.07 7.86
C TYR A 168 1.87 -1.03 6.87
N PHE A 169 1.78 -1.28 5.56
CA PHE A 169 2.20 -0.31 4.54
C PHE A 169 1.32 0.93 4.51
N LEU A 170 0.00 0.79 4.71
CA LEU A 170 -0.89 1.96 4.87
C LEU A 170 -0.54 2.76 6.13
N TYR A 171 -0.18 2.09 7.22
CA TYR A 171 0.33 2.77 8.42
C TYR A 171 1.61 3.56 8.12
N LEU A 172 2.57 2.99 7.39
CA LEU A 172 3.78 3.70 6.97
C LEU A 172 3.47 4.87 6.04
N LEU A 173 2.60 4.68 5.05
CA LEU A 173 2.17 5.73 4.13
C LEU A 173 1.57 6.92 4.90
N SER A 174 0.71 6.64 5.88
CA SER A 174 0.05 7.68 6.67
C SER A 174 1.00 8.40 7.66
N THR A 175 2.06 7.75 8.13
CA THR A 175 2.91 8.28 9.21
C THR A 175 4.23 8.85 8.71
N LYS A 176 4.86 8.20 7.73
CA LYS A 176 6.17 8.59 7.18
C LYS A 176 6.06 9.48 5.95
N PHE A 177 4.96 9.38 5.21
CA PHE A 177 4.72 10.15 3.97
C PHE A 177 3.46 11.01 4.10
N ALA A 178 3.35 11.75 5.21
CA ALA A 178 2.19 12.61 5.45
C ALA A 178 2.01 13.61 4.28
N GLY A 179 0.85 13.55 3.62
CA GLY A 179 0.52 14.39 2.47
C GLY A 179 0.74 13.76 1.09
N ALA A 180 1.47 12.64 1.00
CA ALA A 180 1.60 11.88 -0.24
C ALA A 180 0.46 10.88 -0.39
N THR A 181 -0.04 10.71 -1.62
CA THR A 181 -0.99 9.65 -1.96
C THR A 181 -0.39 8.73 -3.00
N CYS A 182 -0.47 7.42 -2.78
CA CYS A 182 0.01 6.44 -3.74
C CYS A 182 -1.14 5.57 -4.24
N SER A 183 -1.60 5.80 -5.48
CA SER A 183 -2.75 5.09 -6.06
C SER A 183 -2.51 3.59 -6.16
N TYR A 184 -1.27 3.18 -6.47
CA TYR A 184 -0.87 1.77 -6.54
C TYR A 184 -0.89 1.10 -5.15
N CYS A 185 -0.35 1.75 -4.11
CA CYS A 185 -0.42 1.20 -2.76
C CYS A 185 -1.87 1.05 -2.26
N LEU A 186 -2.74 2.02 -2.58
CA LEU A 186 -4.16 1.97 -2.23
C LEU A 186 -4.91 0.86 -2.98
N LEU A 187 -4.62 0.68 -4.27
CA LEU A 187 -5.21 -0.39 -5.07
C LEU A 187 -4.79 -1.76 -4.53
N SER A 188 -3.49 -2.00 -4.32
CA SER A 188 -3.02 -3.26 -3.74
C SER A 188 -3.58 -3.52 -2.34
N ALA A 189 -3.71 -2.49 -1.49
CA ALA A 189 -4.36 -2.65 -0.20
C ALA A 189 -5.83 -3.03 -0.33
N ALA A 190 -6.58 -2.39 -1.23
CA ALA A 190 -7.98 -2.73 -1.50
C ALA A 190 -8.13 -4.17 -2.02
N LEU A 191 -7.26 -4.63 -2.91
CA LEU A 191 -7.25 -6.01 -3.40
C LEU A 191 -6.99 -7.00 -2.27
N SER A 192 -5.97 -6.75 -1.43
CA SER A 192 -5.62 -7.60 -0.29
C SER A 192 -6.74 -7.72 0.74
N PHE A 193 -7.37 -6.61 1.13
CA PHE A 193 -8.51 -6.63 2.06
C PHE A 193 -9.74 -7.33 1.45
N THR A 194 -10.00 -7.12 0.16
CA THR A 194 -11.12 -7.77 -0.53
C THR A 194 -10.93 -9.29 -0.59
N LEU A 195 -9.71 -9.75 -0.90
CA LEU A 195 -9.36 -11.17 -0.87
C LEU A 195 -9.57 -11.78 0.52
N PHE A 196 -9.02 -11.15 1.56
CA PHE A 196 -9.18 -11.60 2.94
C PHE A 196 -10.65 -11.69 3.35
N PHE A 197 -11.44 -10.65 3.06
CA PHE A 197 -12.86 -10.63 3.42
C PHE A 197 -13.69 -11.66 2.64
N THR A 198 -13.35 -11.92 1.38
CA THR A 198 -14.00 -12.96 0.57
C THR A 198 -13.77 -14.34 1.19
N ILE A 199 -12.54 -14.64 1.61
CA ILE A 199 -12.21 -15.92 2.25
C ILE A 199 -12.82 -16.02 3.64
N VAL A 200 -12.75 -14.97 4.47
CA VAL A 200 -13.37 -14.97 5.80
C VAL A 200 -14.88 -15.22 5.71
N LYS A 201 -15.57 -14.71 4.69
CA LYS A 201 -17.00 -15.01 4.49
C LYS A 201 -17.27 -16.47 4.09
N ASP A 202 -16.34 -17.09 3.39
CA ASP A 202 -16.43 -18.49 2.96
C ASP A 202 -16.24 -19.46 4.14
N PHE A 203 -15.37 -19.09 5.08
CA PHE A 203 -15.18 -19.80 6.35
C PHE A 203 -16.31 -19.49 7.34
N GLY A 204 -17.08 -20.50 7.75
CA GLY A 204 -18.14 -20.31 8.75
C GLY A 204 -17.61 -19.75 10.08
N LEU A 205 -18.42 -18.95 10.79
CA LEU A 205 -18.07 -18.32 12.07
C LEU A 205 -17.49 -19.31 13.11
N GLN A 206 -17.99 -20.55 13.12
CA GLN A 206 -17.53 -21.62 14.02
C GLN A 206 -16.07 -22.04 13.72
N GLN A 207 -15.70 -22.13 12.44
CA GLN A 207 -14.34 -22.50 12.02
C GLN A 207 -13.38 -21.33 12.21
N ILE A 208 -13.84 -20.09 12.00
CA ILE A 208 -13.04 -18.88 12.26
C ILE A 208 -12.55 -18.84 13.71
N GLN A 209 -13.42 -19.17 14.68
CA GLN A 209 -13.04 -19.18 16.10
C GLN A 209 -11.89 -20.15 16.40
N ASN A 210 -11.79 -21.25 15.67
CA ASN A 210 -10.72 -22.23 15.85
C ASN A 210 -9.40 -21.78 15.20
N VAL A 211 -9.46 -20.97 14.13
CA VAL A 211 -8.26 -20.53 13.39
C VAL A 211 -7.83 -19.11 13.70
N VAL A 212 -8.61 -18.33 14.47
CA VAL A 212 -8.30 -16.93 14.78
C VAL A 212 -6.95 -16.77 15.48
N GLY A 213 -6.59 -17.69 16.37
CA GLY A 213 -5.29 -17.69 17.05
C GLY A 213 -4.14 -17.83 16.06
N LEU A 214 -4.29 -18.71 15.07
CA LEU A 214 -3.31 -18.88 13.99
C LEU A 214 -3.24 -17.64 13.10
N GLN A 215 -4.37 -17.00 12.77
CA GLN A 215 -4.38 -15.78 11.97
C GLN A 215 -3.69 -14.61 12.67
N LEU A 216 -3.96 -14.41 13.96
CA LEU A 216 -3.29 -13.39 14.76
C LEU A 216 -1.79 -13.68 14.89
N PHE A 217 -1.40 -14.95 15.00
CA PHE A 217 0.00 -15.35 15.01
C PHE A 217 0.69 -15.04 13.67
N ILE A 218 0.08 -15.41 12.53
CA ILE A 218 0.59 -15.08 11.19
C ILE A 218 0.71 -13.57 11.01
N ALA A 219 -0.34 -12.80 11.33
CA ALA A 219 -0.32 -11.35 11.23
C ALA A 219 0.78 -10.74 12.12
N GLY A 220 0.92 -11.23 13.35
CA GLY A 220 1.98 -10.83 14.28
C GLY A 220 3.38 -11.12 13.75
N LEU A 221 3.60 -12.29 13.14
CA LEU A 221 4.88 -12.65 12.50
C LEU A 221 5.19 -11.74 11.30
N VAL A 222 4.20 -11.44 10.46
CA VAL A 222 4.38 -10.55 9.32
C VAL A 222 4.74 -9.15 9.80
N VAL A 223 4.00 -8.60 10.76
CA VAL A 223 4.29 -7.29 11.34
C VAL A 223 5.67 -7.28 11.99
N ALA A 224 6.04 -8.32 12.75
CA ALA A 224 7.36 -8.42 13.35
C ALA A 224 8.46 -8.48 12.30
N ALA A 225 8.29 -9.27 11.23
CA ALA A 225 9.26 -9.38 10.14
C ALA A 225 9.44 -8.07 9.38
N LEU A 226 8.33 -7.40 9.04
CA LEU A 226 8.36 -6.08 8.41
C LEU A 226 9.02 -5.06 9.34
N ASN A 227 8.66 -5.06 10.62
CA ASN A 227 9.25 -4.17 11.60
C ASN A 227 10.75 -4.43 11.74
N THR A 228 11.22 -5.68 11.78
CA THR A 228 12.65 -6.00 11.79
C THR A 228 13.36 -5.56 10.50
N SER A 229 12.72 -5.73 9.34
CA SER A 229 13.27 -5.27 8.07
C SER A 229 13.46 -3.75 8.06
N TYR A 230 12.44 -2.99 8.47
CA TYR A 230 12.48 -1.53 8.43
C TYR A 230 13.12 -0.88 9.65
N SER A 231 13.13 -1.54 10.80
CA SER A 231 13.90 -1.10 11.97
C SER A 231 15.38 -1.27 11.71
N ASN A 232 15.81 -2.20 10.86
CA ASN A 232 17.19 -2.23 10.38
C ASN A 232 17.49 -1.04 9.46
N SER A 233 16.54 -0.57 8.66
CA SER A 233 16.67 0.70 7.94
C SER A 233 16.71 1.90 8.90
N GLU A 234 15.95 1.87 9.99
CA GLU A 234 15.98 2.90 11.05
C GLU A 234 17.23 2.80 11.96
N ALA A 235 17.80 1.60 12.11
CA ALA A 235 19.07 1.30 12.80
C ALA A 235 20.26 1.70 11.93
N VAL A 236 20.15 1.59 10.61
CA VAL A 236 21.01 2.31 9.68
C VAL A 236 20.83 3.80 9.94
N LEU A 237 19.60 4.35 10.02
CA LEU A 237 19.37 5.76 10.38
C LEU A 237 19.97 6.20 11.74
N THR A 238 20.08 5.31 12.72
CA THR A 238 20.75 5.60 14.01
C THR A 238 22.26 5.37 13.97
N ASN A 239 22.79 4.53 13.08
CA ASN A 239 24.21 4.51 12.72
C ASN A 239 24.59 5.68 11.78
N LEU A 240 23.59 6.24 11.08
CA LEU A 240 23.65 7.43 10.27
C LEU A 240 23.64 8.73 11.12
N ASP A 241 23.54 8.64 12.45
CA ASP A 241 23.98 9.73 13.34
C ASP A 241 25.49 10.03 13.18
N GLN A 242 26.23 9.15 12.51
CA GLN A 242 27.56 9.38 11.97
C GLN A 242 27.59 9.46 10.42
N ILE A 243 26.51 9.86 9.74
CA ILE A 243 26.59 10.23 8.32
C ILE A 243 27.59 11.37 8.22
N ASN A 244 28.69 11.09 7.54
CA ASN A 244 29.56 12.06 6.95
C ASN A 244 29.49 11.83 5.45
N LEU A 245 28.58 12.55 4.79
CA LEU A 245 28.53 12.60 3.33
C LEU A 245 29.53 13.66 2.89
N PRO A 246 30.73 13.28 2.41
CA PRO A 246 31.58 14.24 1.72
C PRO A 246 30.82 14.77 0.49
N TYR A 247 31.04 16.04 0.18
CA TYR A 247 30.54 16.61 -1.06
C TYR A 247 31.06 15.82 -2.25
N TYR A 248 30.17 15.54 -3.20
CA TYR A 248 30.51 14.96 -4.50
C TYR A 248 29.68 15.63 -5.58
N GLU A 249 30.24 15.71 -6.78
CA GLU A 249 29.54 16.25 -7.94
C GLU A 249 28.97 15.11 -8.77
N THR A 250 27.73 15.29 -9.22
CA THR A 250 27.07 14.38 -10.14
C THR A 250 27.28 14.85 -11.57
N THR A 251 27.78 13.94 -12.41
CA THR A 251 27.99 14.22 -13.83
C THR A 251 26.72 13.91 -14.61
N ILE A 252 26.18 14.91 -15.31
CA ILE A 252 25.06 14.75 -16.23
C ILE A 252 25.65 14.48 -17.62
N SER A 253 25.29 13.34 -18.22
CA SER A 253 25.80 12.94 -19.53
C SER A 253 24.79 13.15 -20.67
N THR A 254 23.51 13.35 -20.34
CA THR A 254 22.44 13.58 -21.31
C THR A 254 22.56 14.97 -21.94
N PRO A 255 22.58 15.10 -23.28
CA PRO A 255 22.64 16.39 -23.95
C PRO A 255 21.34 17.20 -23.75
N SER A 256 21.48 18.51 -23.67
CA SER A 256 20.36 19.43 -23.54
C SER A 256 19.59 19.58 -24.85
N SER A 257 18.26 19.65 -24.73
CA SER A 257 17.42 20.05 -25.86
C SER A 257 17.56 21.56 -26.16
N PRO A 258 17.27 22.01 -27.39
CA PRO A 258 17.23 23.44 -27.72
C PRO A 258 16.27 24.24 -26.82
N TYR A 259 15.16 23.62 -26.44
CA TYR A 259 14.19 24.21 -25.51
C TYR A 259 14.80 24.38 -24.12
N ALA A 260 15.41 23.34 -23.57
CA ALA A 260 16.05 23.38 -22.25
C ALA A 260 17.15 24.44 -22.18
N LEU A 261 17.97 24.55 -23.22
CA LEU A 261 18.98 25.60 -23.36
C LEU A 261 18.38 27.01 -23.33
N SER A 262 17.32 27.24 -24.08
CA SER A 262 16.67 28.54 -24.18
C SER A 262 16.00 28.93 -22.87
N LEU A 263 15.30 27.99 -22.25
CA LEU A 263 14.66 28.17 -20.94
C LEU A 263 15.70 28.43 -19.85
N ALA A 264 16.81 27.67 -19.79
CA ALA A 264 17.86 27.88 -18.80
C ALA A 264 18.52 29.25 -18.92
N LYS A 265 18.80 29.70 -20.16
CA LYS A 265 19.32 31.06 -20.42
C LYS A 265 18.35 32.14 -19.93
N HIS A 266 17.05 31.97 -20.21
CA HIS A 266 16.02 32.90 -19.74
C HIS A 266 15.95 32.94 -18.22
N LEU A 267 15.86 31.78 -17.57
CA LEU A 267 15.84 31.65 -16.10
C LEU A 267 17.04 32.36 -15.46
N ARG A 268 18.24 32.14 -15.99
CA ARG A 268 19.44 32.83 -15.51
C ARG A 268 19.36 34.35 -15.72
N SER A 269 18.85 34.79 -16.88
CA SER A 269 18.76 36.23 -17.21
C SER A 269 17.85 37.01 -16.26
N ILE A 270 16.83 36.36 -15.70
CA ILE A 270 15.91 36.96 -14.72
C ILE A 270 16.34 36.71 -13.27
N GLY A 271 17.50 36.06 -13.05
CA GLY A 271 18.02 35.73 -11.72
C GLY A 271 17.21 34.65 -10.99
N ALA A 272 16.53 33.77 -11.73
CA ALA A 272 15.85 32.63 -11.14
C ALA A 272 16.88 31.65 -10.57
N LYS A 273 16.66 31.22 -9.32
CA LYS A 273 17.57 30.32 -8.60
C LYS A 273 16.90 29.00 -8.32
N ILE A 274 17.68 27.93 -8.36
CA ILE A 274 17.30 26.62 -7.85
C ILE A 274 18.20 26.28 -6.67
N TYR A 275 17.59 26.02 -5.52
CA TYR A 275 18.27 25.63 -4.31
C TYR A 275 18.16 24.13 -4.13
N GLY A 276 19.29 23.47 -3.85
CA GLY A 276 19.32 22.02 -3.72
C GLY A 276 20.44 21.53 -2.81
N ALA A 277 20.57 20.21 -2.75
CA ALA A 277 21.65 19.53 -2.07
C ALA A 277 22.30 18.51 -3.00
N PHE A 278 23.61 18.29 -2.88
CA PHE A 278 24.34 17.38 -3.78
C PHE A 278 23.81 15.94 -3.75
N TRP A 279 23.27 15.48 -2.62
CA TRP A 279 22.70 14.14 -2.44
C TRP A 279 21.20 14.05 -2.74
N CYS A 280 20.55 15.14 -3.15
CA CYS A 280 19.12 15.18 -3.39
C CYS A 280 18.78 14.58 -4.77
N SER A 281 18.08 13.44 -4.79
CA SER A 281 17.66 12.75 -6.01
C SER A 281 16.83 13.64 -6.93
N HIS A 282 15.82 14.32 -6.38
CA HIS A 282 14.95 15.25 -7.11
C HIS A 282 15.73 16.45 -7.69
N CYS A 283 16.80 16.87 -7.03
CA CYS A 283 17.66 17.95 -7.53
C CYS A 283 18.47 17.47 -8.74
N GLN A 284 18.90 16.21 -8.72
CA GLN A 284 19.62 15.59 -9.82
C GLN A 284 18.69 15.32 -11.01
N GLU A 285 17.48 14.82 -10.78
CA GLU A 285 16.51 14.57 -11.85
C GLU A 285 16.02 15.89 -12.48
N GLN A 286 15.73 16.92 -11.69
CA GLN A 286 15.49 18.27 -12.23
C GLN A 286 16.62 18.77 -13.13
N LYS A 287 17.90 18.61 -12.75
CA LYS A 287 19.04 19.01 -13.60
C LYS A 287 19.16 18.12 -14.85
N LYS A 288 18.90 16.82 -14.71
CA LYS A 288 18.95 15.85 -15.81
C LYS A 288 17.88 16.12 -16.87
N MET A 289 16.69 16.59 -16.48
CA MET A 289 15.67 17.08 -17.40
C MET A 289 16.21 18.20 -18.30
N PHE A 290 17.04 19.10 -17.76
CA PHE A 290 17.69 20.17 -18.53
C PHE A 290 18.81 19.64 -19.44
N GLY A 291 19.48 18.56 -19.07
CA GLY A 291 20.68 18.05 -19.75
C GLY A 291 21.93 18.86 -19.39
N TYR A 292 23.11 18.38 -19.83
CA TYR A 292 24.38 18.86 -19.30
C TYR A 292 24.66 20.34 -19.60
N GLU A 293 24.44 20.82 -20.83
CA GLU A 293 24.73 22.21 -21.21
C GLU A 293 23.83 23.20 -20.49
N ALA A 294 22.54 22.91 -20.41
CA ALA A 294 21.56 23.79 -19.79
C ALA A 294 21.64 23.75 -18.27
N ALA A 295 21.98 22.61 -17.67
CA ALA A 295 22.19 22.51 -16.22
C ALA A 295 23.37 23.38 -15.73
N GLU A 296 24.44 23.51 -16.52
CA GLU A 296 25.55 24.43 -16.23
C GLU A 296 25.17 25.92 -16.35
N ILE A 297 24.11 26.22 -17.10
CA ILE A 297 23.62 27.60 -17.26
C ILE A 297 22.78 28.02 -16.04
N LEU A 298 22.06 27.10 -15.40
CA LEU A 298 21.19 27.39 -14.26
C LEU A 298 21.97 28.00 -13.09
N ASP A 299 21.38 28.98 -12.41
CA ASP A 299 21.88 29.47 -11.13
C ASP A 299 21.46 28.50 -10.01
N TYR A 300 22.20 27.40 -9.89
CA TYR A 300 22.04 26.41 -8.84
C TYR A 300 22.83 26.79 -7.59
N VAL A 301 22.14 26.86 -6.46
CA VAL A 301 22.71 27.12 -5.13
C VAL A 301 22.80 25.81 -4.37
N GLU A 302 24.03 25.36 -4.13
CA GLU A 302 24.32 24.20 -3.27
C GLU A 302 24.19 24.60 -1.80
N CYS A 303 23.23 23.99 -1.10
CA CYS A 303 22.98 24.31 0.29
C CYS A 303 23.94 23.63 1.27
N PHE A 304 24.75 22.67 0.81
CA PHE A 304 25.72 21.94 1.64
C PHE A 304 27.06 21.74 0.92
N PRO A 305 27.77 22.84 0.59
CA PRO A 305 29.00 22.77 -0.18
C PRO A 305 30.14 22.04 0.56
N ASP A 306 30.11 22.01 1.89
CA ASP A 306 31.12 21.35 2.73
C ASP A 306 30.78 19.88 3.08
N GLY A 307 29.77 19.32 2.43
CA GLY A 307 29.24 18.01 2.79
C GLY A 307 28.16 18.07 3.88
N PHE A 308 27.58 16.92 4.20
CA PHE A 308 26.52 16.79 5.20
C PHE A 308 26.93 15.91 6.36
N ARG A 309 26.67 16.43 7.57
CA ARG A 309 26.73 15.73 8.84
C ARG A 309 25.56 16.15 9.70
N LYS A 310 25.22 15.32 10.69
CA LYS A 310 24.24 15.70 11.71
C LYS A 310 24.65 17.02 12.38
N GLY A 311 23.76 18.01 12.35
CA GLY A 311 24.01 19.35 12.89
C GLY A 311 24.68 20.33 11.92
N THR A 312 25.00 19.92 10.68
CA THR A 312 25.46 20.85 9.63
C THR A 312 24.39 21.90 9.39
N LYS A 313 24.80 23.17 9.42
CA LYS A 313 23.97 24.29 9.01
C LYS A 313 24.08 24.43 7.49
N ILE A 314 22.95 24.65 6.84
CA ILE A 314 22.94 24.98 5.41
C ILE A 314 23.72 26.27 5.14
N ALA A 315 24.19 26.43 3.90
CA ALA A 315 24.78 27.66 3.42
C ALA A 315 23.86 28.86 3.70
N LYS A 316 24.46 30.00 4.06
CA LYS A 316 23.71 31.20 4.47
C LYS A 316 22.69 31.65 3.40
N GLU A 317 23.09 31.56 2.13
CA GLU A 317 22.23 31.91 1.01
C GLU A 317 20.96 31.05 0.93
N CYS A 318 21.00 29.81 1.43
CA CYS A 318 19.83 28.94 1.54
C CYS A 318 18.98 29.25 2.79
N SER A 319 19.61 29.55 3.93
CA SER A 319 18.88 29.88 5.15
C SER A 319 18.12 31.20 5.06
N ASP A 320 18.66 32.18 4.33
CA ASP A 320 18.06 33.51 4.20
C ASP A 320 16.74 33.50 3.40
N VAL A 321 16.49 32.43 2.63
CA VAL A 321 15.29 32.26 1.77
C VAL A 321 14.18 31.44 2.46
N GLY A 322 14.48 30.75 3.56
CA GLY A 322 13.49 29.97 4.30
C GLY A 322 13.03 28.70 3.57
N ILE A 323 13.97 27.99 2.95
CA ILE A 323 13.69 26.77 2.17
C ILE A 323 13.19 25.66 3.11
N GLU A 324 12.03 25.07 2.78
CA GLU A 324 11.43 23.96 3.54
C GLU A 324 11.86 22.58 3.02
N GLY A 325 12.34 22.49 1.78
CA GLY A 325 12.77 21.24 1.14
C GLY A 325 13.51 21.46 -0.18
N PHE A 326 14.03 20.39 -0.77
CA PHE A 326 14.79 20.45 -2.03
C PHE A 326 14.13 19.60 -3.14
N PRO A 327 14.29 19.99 -4.42
CA PRO A 327 14.76 21.30 -4.85
C PRO A 327 13.71 22.39 -4.52
N THR A 328 14.15 23.63 -4.42
CA THR A 328 13.25 24.80 -4.33
C THR A 328 13.65 25.82 -5.38
N TRP A 329 12.68 26.24 -6.19
CA TRP A 329 12.87 27.31 -7.16
C TRP A 329 12.43 28.65 -6.58
N VAL A 330 13.23 29.68 -6.82
CA VAL A 330 12.86 31.07 -6.60
C VAL A 330 12.87 31.79 -7.92
N ILE A 331 11.68 32.16 -8.40
CA ILE A 331 11.46 32.77 -9.72
C ILE A 331 10.61 34.03 -9.51
N ASN A 332 11.13 35.21 -9.85
CA ASN A 332 10.42 36.48 -9.69
C ASN A 332 9.86 36.69 -8.25
N GLY A 333 10.58 36.23 -7.22
CA GLY A 333 10.17 36.30 -5.82
C GLY A 333 9.12 35.26 -5.39
N LYS A 334 8.64 34.40 -6.29
CA LYS A 334 7.79 33.25 -5.96
C LYS A 334 8.65 32.05 -5.60
N VAL A 335 8.24 31.29 -4.59
CA VAL A 335 8.86 30.05 -4.15
C VAL A 335 8.04 28.87 -4.68
N LEU A 336 8.68 27.97 -5.42
CA LEU A 336 8.08 26.72 -5.90
C LEU A 336 8.84 25.54 -5.30
N SER A 337 8.14 24.72 -4.53
CA SER A 337 8.74 23.56 -3.86
C SER A 337 8.72 22.33 -4.76
N GLY A 338 9.79 21.54 -4.72
CA GLY A 338 9.91 20.29 -5.46
C GLY A 338 10.28 20.49 -6.93
N GLU A 339 10.35 19.38 -7.65
CA GLU A 339 10.62 19.35 -9.08
C GLU A 339 9.52 20.03 -9.86
N GLN A 340 9.91 20.74 -10.92
CA GLN A 340 9.03 21.52 -11.76
C GLN A 340 9.16 21.07 -13.21
N GLU A 341 8.00 20.86 -13.82
CA GLU A 341 7.88 20.69 -15.25
C GLU A 341 8.34 21.95 -15.98
N PHE A 342 8.90 21.76 -17.18
CA PHE A 342 9.32 22.86 -18.06
C PHE A 342 8.21 23.87 -18.37
N SER A 343 6.96 23.41 -18.46
CA SER A 343 5.80 24.26 -18.68
C SER A 343 5.53 25.19 -17.48
N VAL A 344 5.73 24.70 -16.25
CA VAL A 344 5.58 25.49 -15.02
C VAL A 344 6.70 26.52 -14.93
N LEU A 345 7.95 26.08 -15.13
CA LEU A 345 9.10 26.99 -15.13
C LEU A 345 8.97 28.08 -16.18
N ALA A 346 8.52 27.73 -17.39
CA ALA A 346 8.29 28.71 -18.46
C ALA A 346 7.19 29.72 -18.08
N LYS A 347 6.06 29.23 -17.57
CA LYS A 347 4.94 30.07 -17.14
C LYS A 347 5.34 31.04 -16.02
N GLU A 348 6.02 30.56 -14.99
CA GLU A 348 6.37 31.37 -13.81
C GLU A 348 7.53 32.33 -14.09
N SER A 349 8.40 32.01 -15.06
CA SER A 349 9.47 32.90 -15.53
C SER A 349 9.02 33.88 -16.63
N GLY A 350 7.82 33.70 -17.19
CA GLY A 350 7.36 34.47 -18.36
C GLY A 350 8.13 34.14 -19.64
N PHE A 351 8.72 32.95 -19.73
CA PHE A 351 9.42 32.50 -20.93
C PHE A 351 8.44 32.26 -22.07
N VAL A 352 8.73 32.84 -23.22
CA VAL A 352 8.01 32.60 -24.48
C VAL A 352 9.01 31.97 -25.45
N VAL A 353 8.63 30.84 -26.04
CA VAL A 353 9.44 30.22 -27.09
C VAL A 353 9.41 31.16 -28.29
N GLU A 354 10.53 31.80 -28.59
CA GLU A 354 10.69 32.42 -29.91
C GLU A 354 10.83 31.30 -30.93
N ASP A 355 9.80 31.12 -31.75
CA ASP A 355 9.86 30.25 -32.92
C ASP A 355 10.98 30.78 -33.84
N THR A 356 12.16 30.18 -33.73
CA THR A 356 13.25 30.39 -34.69
C THR A 356 12.84 29.68 -35.98
N ASN A 357 12.01 30.37 -36.76
CA ASN A 357 11.69 29.99 -38.11
C ASN A 357 12.99 30.10 -38.93
N PRO A 358 13.56 29.02 -39.48
CA PRO A 358 14.74 29.13 -40.32
C PRO A 358 14.31 29.85 -41.60
N SER A 359 14.76 31.10 -41.76
CA SER A 359 14.63 31.86 -43.01
C SER A 359 15.75 31.52 -43.97
#